data_AF-A0AAN9GB32-F1
#
_entry.id   AF-A0AAN9GB32-F1
#
_cell.length_a   1.000
_cell.length_b   1.000
_cell.length_c   1.000
_cell.angle_alpha   90.00
_cell.angle_beta   90.00
_cell.angle_gamma   90.00
#
_symmetry.space_group_name_H-M   'P 1'
#
loop_
_entity.id
_entity.type
_entity.pdbx_description
1 polymer ?
#
loop_
_entity_poly.entity_id
_entity_poly.type
_entity_poly.pdbx_seq_one_letter_code
_entity_poly.pdbx_strand_id
1 'polypeptide(L)'
;MQEALKVLEDWTKKWLVNINTRKTSYTIFSLSPKELKANLKLCGQTLQADNTPTYLGVTFDRRLTWKQQTEEVEARAKLRLARMKKLTGTTWGADAAILKKMCVGSVRPVLEYGVTAWGTAAKSNFDRVSKVQSQAARIITGAMRSTPIQELENIMGLEPMEDRRDTKLLTQAAKFKRLPTHPMKDRLCQPTKGRLKRGSFIHQTRVLERRHQDILNQQPKDIPQYLENLSWSNEGRPQIRCSIPGVGKKDSQSCAELKSLTIEHIHNSYPQRQWTLVYTDGSADQAVRSGGAGIYIKYPGGREEEHISLATGLYSTNFKAEAVALQTDAAHIEHSPLSSNNVVFFSDAKSVLQALDTARDKELNDLSSALTSLCRAHTVVLQWVPSHCNILGNEAADTLAKEGTTKDQNDRSTTFKEAKTIIKAKQHKKWLQQHPHYNKNDAFHLLTRSEQVLPRVARYVDWRVMLPRRPGNPNMARGHSPPPPVEQPQPTPASGPHRSTRDNKGVRPRRY
;
A
#
# COMPACT_ATOMS: atom_id res chain seq x y z
N MET A 1 7.06 29.73 27.59
CA MET A 1 7.90 29.73 26.35
C MET A 1 9.32 30.17 26.66
N GLN A 2 9.56 31.37 27.22
CA GLN A 2 10.92 31.82 27.53
C GLN A 2 11.67 30.89 28.51
N GLU A 3 10.99 30.34 29.53
CA GLU A 3 11.60 29.37 30.45
C GLU A 3 12.08 28.10 29.74
N ALA A 4 11.29 27.57 28.79
CA ALA A 4 11.70 26.41 28.00
C ALA A 4 12.93 26.72 27.11
N LEU A 5 13.06 27.95 26.61
CA LEU A 5 14.26 28.38 25.89
C LEU A 5 15.48 28.44 26.82
N LYS A 6 15.34 28.87 28.08
CA LYS A 6 16.44 28.84 29.05
C LYS A 6 16.92 27.42 29.32
N VAL A 7 15.99 26.47 29.53
CA VAL A 7 16.33 25.05 29.70
C VAL A 7 17.08 24.51 28.47
N LEU A 8 16.64 24.90 27.27
CA LEU A 8 17.33 24.53 26.03
C LEU A 8 18.74 25.15 25.95
N GLU A 9 18.90 26.42 26.32
CA GLU A 9 20.21 27.09 26.36
C GLU A 9 21.17 26.37 27.30
N ASP A 10 20.72 26.04 28.52
CA ASP A 10 21.54 25.36 29.52
C ASP A 10 21.94 23.96 29.05
N TRP A 11 21.02 23.24 28.40
CA TRP A 11 21.32 21.97 27.75
C TRP A 11 22.38 22.15 26.64
N THR A 12 22.25 23.16 25.78
CA THR A 12 23.23 23.38 24.71
C THR A 12 24.61 23.79 25.23
N LYS A 13 24.68 24.56 26.31
CA LYS A 13 25.94 24.87 26.99
C LYS A 13 26.58 23.61 27.58
N LYS A 14 25.79 22.78 28.26
CA LYS A 14 26.24 21.51 28.85
C LYS A 14 26.85 20.56 27.82
N TRP A 15 26.23 20.47 26.64
CA TRP A 15 26.65 19.56 25.57
C TRP A 15 27.50 20.22 24.47
N LEU A 16 27.94 21.47 24.68
CA LEU A 16 28.77 22.24 23.74
C LEU A 16 28.19 22.32 22.32
N VAL A 17 26.85 22.43 22.21
CA VAL A 17 26.13 22.55 20.95
C VAL A 17 25.88 24.02 20.64
N ASN A 18 26.37 24.52 19.50
CA ASN A 18 26.12 25.89 19.06
C ASN A 18 24.82 26.01 18.25
N ILE A 19 23.84 26.76 18.76
CA ILE A 19 22.61 27.07 18.02
C ILE A 19 22.83 28.24 17.07
N ASN A 20 22.42 28.09 15.81
CA ASN A 20 22.35 29.20 14.87
C ASN A 20 21.08 30.03 15.11
N THR A 21 21.17 31.04 15.97
CA THR A 21 20.07 31.95 16.30
C THR A 21 19.49 32.67 15.09
N ARG A 22 20.28 32.99 14.06
CA ARG A 22 19.82 33.66 12.83
C ARG A 22 18.91 32.77 11.98
N LYS A 23 19.11 31.45 12.03
CA LYS A 23 18.24 30.45 11.37
C LYS A 23 17.10 29.98 12.28
N THR A 24 17.00 30.50 13.50
CA THR A 24 16.00 30.10 14.48
C THR A 24 14.83 31.08 14.47
N SER A 25 13.62 30.57 14.28
CA SER A 25 12.39 31.35 14.38
C SER A 25 11.45 30.74 15.43
N TYR A 26 10.43 31.51 15.82
CA TYR A 26 9.35 31.02 16.66
C TYR A 26 7.99 31.26 16.01
N THR A 27 7.02 30.41 16.34
CA THR A 27 5.64 30.51 15.87
C THR A 27 4.68 30.26 17.00
N ILE A 28 3.69 31.14 17.17
CA ILE A 28 2.64 30.99 18.19
C ILE A 28 1.39 30.41 17.56
N PHE A 29 1.13 29.13 17.76
CA PHE A 29 -0.10 28.50 17.29
C PHE A 29 -1.31 28.98 18.09
N SER A 30 -2.28 29.60 17.41
CA SER A 30 -3.49 30.12 18.05
C SER A 30 -4.65 30.20 17.07
N LEU A 31 -5.85 30.01 17.57
CA LEU A 31 -7.09 30.14 16.82
C LEU A 31 -7.55 31.59 16.68
N SER A 32 -7.04 32.47 17.55
CA SER A 32 -7.35 33.90 17.51
C SER A 32 -6.94 34.47 16.16
N PRO A 33 -7.75 35.35 15.54
CA PRO A 33 -7.36 35.98 14.30
C PRO A 33 -6.26 37.03 14.48
N LYS A 34 -6.15 37.59 15.69
CA LYS A 34 -5.14 38.60 16.03
C LYS A 34 -3.73 38.04 15.88
N GLU A 35 -2.81 38.90 15.46
CA GLU A 35 -1.39 38.58 15.46
C GLU A 35 -0.92 38.52 16.92
N LEU A 36 -0.28 37.40 17.29
CA LEU A 36 0.30 37.21 18.61
C LEU A 36 1.81 37.22 18.45
N LYS A 37 2.49 38.11 19.17
CA LYS A 37 3.95 38.20 19.21
C LYS A 37 4.42 38.00 20.64
N ALA A 38 5.61 37.43 20.79
CA ALA A 38 6.27 37.26 22.06
C ALA A 38 7.72 37.70 21.90
N ASN A 39 8.23 38.47 22.86
CA ASN A 39 9.63 38.88 22.88
C ASN A 39 10.47 37.73 23.44
N LEU A 40 10.78 36.75 22.59
CA LEU A 40 11.58 35.59 22.94
C LEU A 40 13.04 35.84 22.63
N LYS A 41 13.91 35.56 23.61
CA LYS A 41 15.37 35.64 23.45
C LYS A 41 16.00 34.25 23.53
N LEU A 42 16.95 33.99 22.66
CA LEU A 42 17.79 32.79 22.66
C LEU A 42 19.25 33.20 22.47
N CYS A 43 20.13 32.79 23.40
CA CYS A 43 21.55 33.17 23.46
C CYS A 43 21.74 34.70 23.39
N GLY A 44 20.87 35.45 24.09
CA GLY A 44 20.88 36.92 24.09
C GLY A 44 20.29 37.60 22.85
N GLN A 45 19.99 36.85 21.78
CA GLN A 45 19.39 37.39 20.55
C GLN A 45 17.87 37.23 20.54
N THR A 46 17.15 38.26 20.07
CA THR A 46 15.70 38.20 19.90
C THR A 46 15.35 37.34 18.68
N LEU A 47 14.52 36.32 18.90
CA LEU A 47 14.06 35.43 17.84
C LEU A 47 13.01 36.13 16.95
N GLN A 48 13.06 35.83 15.65
CA GLN A 48 12.07 36.34 14.70
C GLN A 48 10.80 35.49 14.70
N ALA A 49 9.65 36.14 14.60
CA ALA A 49 8.37 35.47 14.45
C ALA A 49 8.21 34.99 13.01
N ASP A 50 7.89 33.71 12.82
CA ASP A 50 7.54 33.14 11.53
C ASP A 50 6.09 32.64 11.58
N ASN A 51 5.24 33.12 10.68
CA ASN A 51 3.83 32.70 10.62
C ASN A 51 3.64 31.40 9.84
N THR A 52 4.64 31.00 9.03
CA THR A 52 4.59 29.83 8.16
C THR A 52 5.87 28.98 8.27
N PRO A 53 6.23 28.47 9.46
CA PRO A 53 7.45 27.71 9.63
C PRO A 53 7.39 26.39 8.87
N THR A 54 8.50 26.02 8.24
CA THR A 54 8.65 24.73 7.58
C THR A 54 9.47 23.79 8.46
N TYR A 55 8.91 22.64 8.81
CA TYR A 55 9.60 21.60 9.56
C TYR A 55 9.57 20.28 8.79
N LEU A 56 10.75 19.73 8.50
CA LEU A 56 10.93 18.51 7.70
C LEU A 56 10.13 18.52 6.38
N GLY A 57 10.06 19.67 5.71
CA GLY A 57 9.34 19.84 4.45
C GLY A 57 7.82 19.93 4.55
N VAL A 58 7.27 20.09 5.76
CA VAL A 58 5.86 20.40 6.02
C VAL A 58 5.76 21.83 6.54
N THR A 59 4.99 22.66 5.85
CA THR A 59 4.77 24.07 6.17
C THR A 59 3.54 24.20 7.06
N PHE A 60 3.73 24.71 8.26
CA PHE A 60 2.63 24.95 9.19
C PHE A 60 2.12 26.37 8.96
N ASP A 61 0.86 26.64 9.25
CA ASP A 61 0.38 28.01 9.44
C ASP A 61 -0.08 28.20 10.89
N ARG A 62 -0.05 29.45 11.35
CA ARG A 62 -0.42 29.82 12.74
C ARG A 62 -1.72 29.21 13.25
N ARG A 63 -2.70 28.97 12.36
CA ARG A 63 -4.03 28.43 12.70
C ARG A 63 -4.20 26.96 12.29
N LEU A 64 -3.15 26.29 11.83
CA LEU A 64 -3.15 24.89 11.36
C LEU A 64 -4.27 24.62 10.33
N THR A 65 -4.46 25.56 9.40
CA THR A 65 -5.40 25.43 8.26
C THR A 65 -4.83 24.59 7.13
N TRP A 66 -3.51 24.42 7.11
CA TRP A 66 -2.70 23.77 6.10
C TRP A 66 -2.81 24.41 4.72
N LYS A 67 -3.25 25.67 4.64
CA LYS A 67 -3.46 26.37 3.37
C LYS A 67 -2.15 26.54 2.60
N GLN A 68 -1.12 27.08 3.26
CA GLN A 68 0.19 27.31 2.66
C GLN A 68 0.83 25.98 2.20
N GLN A 69 0.72 24.94 3.05
CA GLN A 69 1.20 23.59 2.70
C GLN A 69 0.52 23.04 1.45
N THR A 70 -0.81 23.12 1.35
CA THR A 70 -1.51 22.57 0.18
C THR A 70 -1.24 23.38 -1.08
N GLU A 71 -1.03 24.70 -0.97
CA GLU A 71 -0.59 25.58 -2.06
C GLU A 71 0.79 25.19 -2.59
N GLU A 72 1.76 24.97 -1.71
CA GLU A 72 3.12 24.56 -2.08
C GLU A 72 3.17 23.14 -2.65
N VAL A 73 2.37 22.21 -2.12
CA VAL A 73 2.22 20.86 -2.67
C VAL A 73 1.58 20.92 -4.07
N GLU A 74 0.51 21.70 -4.24
CA GLU A 74 -0.16 21.90 -5.53
C GLU A 74 0.82 22.48 -6.57
N ALA A 75 1.55 23.54 -6.23
CA ALA A 75 2.51 24.17 -7.13
C ALA A 75 3.63 23.20 -7.56
N ARG A 76 4.25 22.50 -6.60
CA ARG A 76 5.30 21.51 -6.89
C ARG A 76 4.79 20.36 -7.74
N ALA A 77 3.58 19.87 -7.48
CA ALA A 77 2.99 18.79 -8.26
C ALA A 77 2.62 19.23 -9.69
N LYS A 78 2.09 20.45 -9.86
CA LYS A 78 1.80 21.03 -11.19
C LYS A 78 3.05 21.19 -12.04
N LEU A 79 4.19 21.53 -11.46
CA LEU A 79 5.47 21.57 -12.19
C LEU A 79 5.83 20.19 -12.76
N ARG A 80 5.61 19.11 -12.00
CA ARG A 80 5.85 17.74 -12.46
C ARG A 80 4.85 17.32 -13.53
N LEU A 81 3.58 17.69 -13.38
CA LEU A 81 2.57 17.46 -14.42
C LEU A 81 2.87 18.23 -15.71
N ALA A 82 3.37 19.46 -15.62
CA ALA A 82 3.75 20.24 -16.79
C ALA A 82 4.86 19.54 -17.59
N ARG A 83 5.82 18.90 -16.91
CA ARG A 83 6.85 18.07 -17.56
C ARG A 83 6.24 16.82 -18.19
N MET A 84 5.40 16.09 -17.46
CA MET A 84 4.69 14.91 -17.98
C MET A 84 3.84 15.24 -19.21
N LYS A 85 3.16 16.39 -19.21
CA LYS A 85 2.33 16.87 -20.33
C LYS A 85 3.12 17.10 -21.61
N LYS A 86 4.41 17.42 -21.53
CA LYS A 86 5.27 17.60 -22.73
C LYS A 86 5.60 16.27 -23.42
N LEU A 87 5.42 15.14 -22.74
CA LEU A 87 5.74 13.81 -23.26
C LEU A 87 4.54 13.15 -23.96
N THR A 88 3.41 13.84 -24.05
CA THR A 88 2.17 13.26 -24.58
C THR A 88 1.34 14.30 -25.31
N GLY A 89 0.78 13.88 -26.44
CA GLY A 89 -0.23 14.58 -27.21
C GLY A 89 -1.53 13.77 -27.30
N THR A 90 -2.41 14.21 -28.19
CA THR A 90 -3.68 13.51 -28.47
C THR A 90 -3.48 12.26 -29.32
N THR A 91 -2.55 12.29 -30.27
CA THR A 91 -2.30 11.19 -31.21
C THR A 91 -0.87 10.64 -31.13
N TRP A 92 -0.02 11.23 -30.29
CA TRP A 92 1.40 10.91 -30.21
C TRP A 92 1.90 10.94 -28.76
N GLY A 93 3.09 10.38 -28.54
CA GLY A 93 3.79 10.40 -27.26
C GLY A 93 3.56 9.14 -26.44
N ALA A 94 3.87 9.21 -25.14
CA ALA A 94 3.83 8.06 -24.25
C ALA A 94 2.40 7.50 -24.06
N ASP A 95 2.31 6.17 -23.95
CA ASP A 95 1.07 5.46 -23.65
C ASP A 95 0.58 5.74 -22.21
N ALA A 96 -0.69 5.40 -21.96
CA ALA A 96 -1.30 5.59 -20.64
C ALA A 96 -0.59 4.83 -19.52
N ALA A 97 0.03 3.67 -19.79
CA ALA A 97 0.70 2.85 -18.78
C ALA A 97 2.01 3.49 -18.30
N ILE A 98 2.83 3.99 -19.21
CA ILE A 98 4.06 4.75 -18.96
C ILE A 98 3.72 6.04 -18.23
N LEU A 99 2.72 6.80 -18.71
CA LEU A 99 2.28 8.04 -18.05
C LEU A 99 1.74 7.77 -16.64
N LYS A 100 0.99 6.68 -16.42
CA LYS A 100 0.56 6.25 -15.09
C LYS A 100 1.76 5.94 -14.19
N LYS A 101 2.74 5.16 -14.67
CA LYS A 101 3.98 4.86 -13.93
C LYS A 101 4.72 6.16 -13.56
N MET A 102 4.86 7.09 -14.50
CA MET A 102 5.49 8.40 -14.26
C MET A 102 4.71 9.22 -13.23
N CYS A 103 3.37 9.27 -13.32
CA CYS A 103 2.53 9.98 -12.35
C CYS A 103 2.66 9.38 -10.94
N VAL A 104 2.60 8.05 -10.82
CA VAL A 104 2.73 7.32 -9.55
C VAL A 104 4.15 7.47 -8.97
N GLY A 105 5.18 7.46 -9.81
CA GLY A 105 6.59 7.56 -9.38
C GLY A 105 7.04 9.00 -9.08
N SER A 106 6.49 10.00 -9.75
CA SER A 106 6.97 11.39 -9.66
C SER A 106 5.97 12.37 -9.05
N VAL A 107 4.68 12.32 -9.42
CA VAL A 107 3.70 13.31 -8.96
C VAL A 107 3.16 12.92 -7.58
N ARG A 108 2.75 11.66 -7.43
CA ARG A 108 2.15 11.11 -6.21
C ARG A 108 3.02 11.32 -4.94
N PRO A 109 4.35 11.11 -4.96
CA PRO A 109 5.15 11.34 -3.77
C PRO A 109 5.11 12.78 -3.24
N VAL A 110 4.99 13.79 -4.12
CA VAL A 110 4.82 15.19 -3.66
C VAL A 110 3.42 15.42 -3.10
N LEU A 111 2.39 14.86 -3.73
CA LEU A 111 1.01 15.02 -3.27
C LEU A 111 0.77 14.44 -1.88
N GLU A 112 1.49 13.37 -1.52
CA GLU A 112 1.25 12.62 -0.29
C GLU A 112 2.29 12.84 0.82
N TYR A 113 3.37 13.60 0.55
CA TYR A 113 4.44 13.81 1.52
C TYR A 113 3.90 14.52 2.76
N GLY A 114 4.15 13.94 3.95
CA GLY A 114 3.72 14.52 5.22
C GLY A 114 2.21 14.55 5.46
N VAL A 115 1.39 13.84 4.66
CA VAL A 115 -0.08 13.89 4.78
C VAL A 115 -0.60 13.39 6.13
N THR A 116 0.19 12.66 6.91
CA THR A 116 -0.17 12.29 8.29
C THR A 116 -0.25 13.51 9.22
N ALA A 117 0.45 14.60 8.90
CA ALA A 117 0.36 15.87 9.60
C ALA A 117 -0.79 16.74 9.04
N TRP A 118 -0.77 17.02 7.74
CA TRP A 118 -1.69 17.97 7.10
C TRP A 118 -2.97 17.35 6.51
N GLY A 119 -3.17 16.05 6.63
CA GLY A 119 -4.41 15.36 6.21
C GLY A 119 -5.67 15.86 6.95
N THR A 120 -5.47 16.61 8.04
CA THR A 120 -6.51 17.33 8.77
C THR A 120 -6.93 18.66 8.12
N ALA A 121 -6.39 18.99 6.95
CA ALA A 121 -6.78 20.14 6.15
C ALA A 121 -8.28 20.23 5.94
N ALA A 122 -8.79 21.47 5.88
CA ALA A 122 -10.16 21.72 5.47
C ALA A 122 -10.39 21.13 4.07
N LYS A 123 -11.61 20.63 3.83
CA LYS A 123 -11.98 19.98 2.56
C LYS A 123 -11.60 20.84 1.35
N SER A 124 -11.89 22.14 1.39
CA SER A 124 -11.52 23.08 0.32
C SER A 124 -10.01 23.13 0.02
N ASN A 125 -9.15 23.02 1.04
CA ASN A 125 -7.70 23.02 0.86
C ASN A 125 -7.21 21.66 0.33
N PHE A 126 -7.79 20.56 0.80
CA PHE A 126 -7.46 19.22 0.33
C PHE A 126 -7.92 19.00 -1.12
N ASP A 127 -9.11 19.47 -1.49
CA ASP A 127 -9.67 19.36 -2.84
C ASP A 127 -8.76 20.00 -3.90
N ARG A 128 -7.95 21.01 -3.55
CA ARG A 128 -6.94 21.60 -4.46
C ARG A 128 -5.89 20.56 -4.86
N VAL A 129 -5.45 19.78 -3.88
CA VAL A 129 -4.47 18.72 -4.05
C VAL A 129 -5.14 17.57 -4.85
N SER A 130 -6.39 17.20 -4.53
CA SER A 130 -7.16 16.21 -5.28
C SER A 130 -7.37 16.58 -6.76
N LYS A 131 -7.61 17.86 -7.06
CA LYS A 131 -7.72 18.36 -8.44
C LYS A 131 -6.45 18.14 -9.26
N VAL A 132 -5.26 18.12 -8.65
CA VAL A 132 -4.01 17.81 -9.34
C VAL A 132 -4.01 16.35 -9.82
N GLN A 133 -4.50 15.41 -9.02
CA GLN A 133 -4.72 14.03 -9.48
C GLN A 133 -5.72 13.99 -10.64
N SER A 134 -6.82 14.74 -10.57
CA SER A 134 -7.80 14.76 -11.66
C SER A 134 -7.21 15.30 -12.97
N GLN A 135 -6.30 16.27 -12.89
CA GLN A 135 -5.53 16.77 -14.03
C GLN A 135 -4.57 15.71 -14.56
N ALA A 136 -3.87 14.99 -13.66
CA ALA A 136 -2.98 13.90 -14.02
C ALA A 136 -3.73 12.79 -14.77
N ALA A 137 -4.87 12.35 -14.25
CA ALA A 137 -5.71 11.32 -14.86
C ALA A 137 -6.12 11.72 -16.29
N ARG A 138 -6.50 12.98 -16.52
CA ARG A 138 -6.83 13.50 -17.86
C ARG A 138 -5.64 13.55 -18.81
N ILE A 139 -4.44 13.88 -18.31
CA ILE A 139 -3.23 13.83 -19.15
C ILE A 139 -2.93 12.38 -19.54
N ILE A 140 -3.04 11.46 -18.58
CA ILE A 140 -2.78 10.03 -18.79
C ILE A 140 -3.76 9.45 -19.81
N THR A 141 -5.06 9.72 -19.70
CA THR A 141 -6.08 9.16 -20.61
C THR A 141 -6.28 9.98 -21.88
N GLY A 142 -5.84 11.25 -21.89
CA GLY A 142 -6.20 12.21 -22.94
C GLY A 142 -7.68 12.64 -22.93
N ALA A 143 -8.43 12.28 -21.89
CA ALA A 143 -9.86 12.54 -21.80
C ALA A 143 -10.20 14.05 -21.73
N MET A 144 -11.42 14.38 -22.15
CA MET A 144 -11.95 15.74 -22.08
C MET A 144 -12.05 16.24 -20.64
N ARG A 145 -12.02 17.57 -20.47
CA ARG A 145 -12.11 18.19 -19.14
C ARG A 145 -13.42 17.80 -18.42
N SER A 146 -14.51 17.64 -19.18
CA SER A 146 -15.85 17.27 -18.72
C SER A 146 -16.01 15.80 -18.31
N THR A 147 -15.09 14.90 -18.67
CA THR A 147 -15.21 13.48 -18.34
C THR A 147 -15.23 13.28 -16.82
N PRO A 148 -16.22 12.54 -16.25
CA PRO A 148 -16.28 12.31 -14.81
C PRO A 148 -14.98 11.68 -14.27
N ILE A 149 -14.50 12.18 -13.12
CA ILE A 149 -13.22 11.71 -12.55
C ILE A 149 -13.28 10.24 -12.12
N GLN A 150 -14.42 9.81 -11.57
CA GLN A 150 -14.61 8.43 -11.13
C GLN A 150 -14.41 7.42 -12.27
N GLU A 151 -14.84 7.76 -13.49
CA GLU A 151 -14.60 6.90 -14.66
C GLU A 151 -13.13 6.83 -15.05
N LEU A 152 -12.39 7.93 -14.94
CA LEU A 152 -10.95 7.91 -15.18
C LEU A 152 -10.22 7.12 -14.09
N GLU A 153 -10.71 7.16 -12.86
CA GLU A 153 -10.17 6.38 -11.75
C GLU A 153 -10.46 4.89 -11.91
N ASN A 154 -11.65 4.52 -12.42
CA ASN A 154 -12.00 3.16 -12.85
C ASN A 154 -11.01 2.68 -13.92
N ILE A 155 -10.95 3.34 -15.08
CA ILE A 155 -10.11 2.93 -16.22
C ILE A 155 -8.65 2.82 -15.82
N MET A 156 -8.15 3.77 -15.03
CA MET A 156 -6.75 3.81 -14.67
C MET A 156 -6.42 2.99 -13.43
N GLY A 157 -7.39 2.42 -12.71
CA GLY A 157 -7.18 1.81 -11.39
C GLY A 157 -6.45 2.75 -10.43
N LEU A 158 -6.86 4.02 -10.40
CA LEU A 158 -6.28 5.05 -9.52
C LEU A 158 -7.18 5.25 -8.30
N GLU A 159 -6.65 5.01 -7.12
CA GLU A 159 -7.35 5.29 -5.87
C GLU A 159 -7.47 6.81 -5.64
N PRO A 160 -8.66 7.30 -5.21
CA PRO A 160 -8.85 8.68 -4.81
C PRO A 160 -7.82 9.16 -3.77
N MET A 161 -7.59 10.47 -3.72
CA MET A 161 -6.64 11.06 -2.76
C MET A 161 -7.13 10.94 -1.32
N GLU A 162 -8.44 11.03 -1.13
CA GLU A 162 -9.13 10.95 0.14
C GLU A 162 -8.93 9.57 0.78
N ASP A 163 -9.09 8.50 0.01
CA ASP A 163 -8.94 7.12 0.50
C ASP A 163 -7.48 6.81 0.84
N ARG A 164 -6.52 7.29 0.04
CA ARG A 164 -5.09 7.16 0.35
C ARG A 164 -4.67 7.97 1.58
N ARG A 165 -5.23 9.17 1.75
CA ARG A 165 -5.07 9.96 2.98
C ARG A 165 -5.59 9.17 4.18
N ASP A 166 -6.81 8.66 4.09
CA ASP A 166 -7.46 7.94 5.19
C ASP A 166 -6.66 6.67 5.56
N THR A 167 -6.16 5.94 4.55
CA THR A 167 -5.23 4.82 4.72
C THR A 167 -3.99 5.21 5.52
N LYS A 168 -3.37 6.35 5.19
CA LYS A 168 -2.16 6.84 5.88
C LYS A 168 -2.45 7.33 7.29
N LEU A 169 -3.58 7.99 7.52
CA LEU A 169 -4.02 8.40 8.86
C LEU A 169 -4.27 7.19 9.76
N LEU A 170 -5.01 6.19 9.26
CA LEU A 170 -5.26 4.93 9.98
C LEU A 170 -3.96 4.18 10.26
N THR A 171 -3.06 4.07 9.28
CA THR A 171 -1.76 3.40 9.46
C THR A 171 -0.92 4.10 10.52
N GLN A 172 -0.90 5.44 10.51
CA GLN A 172 -0.15 6.21 11.50
C GLN A 172 -0.75 6.09 12.91
N ALA A 173 -2.09 6.10 13.03
CA ALA A 173 -2.77 5.86 14.30
C ALA A 173 -2.50 4.45 14.84
N ALA A 174 -2.55 3.43 13.97
CA ALA A 174 -2.20 2.05 14.31
C ALA A 174 -0.75 1.92 14.79
N LYS A 175 0.18 2.70 14.22
CA LYS A 175 1.57 2.77 14.69
C LYS A 175 1.66 3.37 16.09
N PHE A 176 1.04 4.54 16.32
CA PHE A 176 1.08 5.21 17.61
C PHE A 176 0.48 4.37 18.75
N LYS A 177 -0.58 3.60 18.48
CA LYS A 177 -1.17 2.66 19.46
C LYS A 177 -0.20 1.58 19.95
N ARG A 178 0.84 1.28 19.16
CA ARG A 178 1.81 0.19 19.39
C ARG A 178 3.21 0.68 19.74
N LEU A 179 3.38 1.99 19.98
CA LEU A 179 4.67 2.55 20.41
C LEU A 179 4.62 2.80 21.92
N PRO A 180 5.25 1.96 22.76
CA PRO A 180 5.04 1.96 24.20
C PRO A 180 5.40 3.30 24.87
N THR A 181 6.48 3.96 24.44
CA THR A 181 6.99 5.19 25.06
C THR A 181 6.55 6.48 24.35
N HIS A 182 5.73 6.38 23.30
CA HIS A 182 5.44 7.53 22.45
C HIS A 182 4.24 8.35 23.00
N PRO A 183 4.35 9.68 23.19
CA PRO A 183 3.28 10.50 23.78
C PRO A 183 1.92 10.40 23.07
N MET A 184 1.94 10.17 21.75
CA MET A 184 0.70 9.96 20.99
C MET A 184 -0.09 8.70 21.37
N LYS A 185 0.52 7.68 21.98
CA LYS A 185 -0.19 6.49 22.47
C LYS A 185 -1.23 6.91 23.51
N ASP A 186 -0.80 7.65 24.53
CA ASP A 186 -1.68 8.18 25.58
C ASP A 186 -2.70 9.16 25.02
N ARG A 187 -2.28 10.05 24.11
CA ARG A 187 -3.17 11.04 23.50
C ARG A 187 -4.28 10.40 22.67
N LEU A 188 -4.03 9.26 22.03
CA LEU A 188 -5.07 8.50 21.31
C LEU A 188 -6.07 7.82 22.24
N CYS A 189 -5.73 7.58 23.50
CA CYS A 189 -6.64 7.06 24.52
C CYS A 189 -7.52 8.17 25.15
N GLN A 190 -7.05 9.42 25.17
CA GLN A 190 -7.76 10.54 25.80
C GLN A 190 -8.97 11.05 24.99
N PRO A 191 -10.10 11.44 25.62
CA PRO A 191 -11.24 11.99 24.90
C PRO A 191 -10.88 13.28 24.14
N THR A 192 -11.38 13.41 22.91
CA THR A 192 -11.19 14.63 22.11
C THR A 192 -12.26 15.64 22.48
N LYS A 193 -11.87 16.78 23.05
CA LYS A 193 -12.79 17.92 23.22
C LYS A 193 -13.09 18.53 21.85
N GLY A 194 -14.35 18.50 21.42
CA GLY A 194 -14.83 19.07 20.15
C GLY A 194 -14.85 20.61 20.13
N ARG A 195 -13.82 21.26 20.66
CA ARG A 195 -13.76 22.73 20.77
C ARG A 195 -13.64 23.42 19.40
N LEU A 196 -13.17 22.71 18.38
CA LEU A 196 -12.91 23.24 17.05
C LEU A 196 -13.85 22.64 16.01
N LYS A 197 -14.32 23.48 15.07
CA LYS A 197 -15.00 23.02 13.84
C LYS A 197 -14.10 22.12 12.98
N ARG A 198 -12.78 22.22 13.13
CA ARG A 198 -11.79 21.36 12.46
C ARG A 198 -11.41 20.19 13.35
N GLY A 199 -11.50 18.99 12.79
CA GLY A 199 -11.08 17.77 13.47
C GLY A 199 -9.56 17.71 13.62
N SER A 200 -9.09 17.42 14.83
CA SER A 200 -7.69 17.03 15.05
C SER A 200 -7.40 15.68 14.39
N PHE A 201 -6.11 15.32 14.30
CA PHE A 201 -5.68 13.99 13.85
C PHE A 201 -6.44 12.89 14.59
N ILE A 202 -6.50 12.98 15.93
CA ILE A 202 -7.19 12.00 16.79
C ILE A 202 -8.69 11.93 16.47
N HIS A 203 -9.34 13.07 16.25
CA HIS A 203 -10.76 13.09 15.92
C HIS A 203 -11.01 12.41 14.56
N GLN A 204 -10.23 12.78 13.53
CA GLN A 204 -10.36 12.19 12.21
C GLN A 204 -10.08 10.68 12.23
N THR A 205 -9.03 10.23 12.90
CA THR A 205 -8.69 8.81 12.98
C THR A 205 -9.79 8.03 13.69
N ARG A 206 -10.39 8.57 14.77
CA ARG A 206 -11.53 7.93 15.44
C ARG A 206 -12.77 7.82 14.56
N VAL A 207 -13.07 8.88 13.79
CA VAL A 207 -14.18 8.83 12.83
C VAL A 207 -13.93 7.75 11.77
N LEU A 208 -12.69 7.62 11.29
CA LEU A 208 -12.32 6.56 10.34
C LEU A 208 -12.38 5.17 10.98
N GLU A 209 -11.86 5.00 12.20
CA GLU A 209 -11.90 3.73 12.94
C GLU A 209 -13.33 3.26 13.19
N ARG A 210 -14.26 4.17 13.55
CA ARG A 210 -15.68 3.85 13.72
C ARG A 210 -16.37 3.35 12.45
N ARG A 211 -15.89 3.75 11.27
CA ARG A 211 -16.38 3.22 9.99
C ARG A 211 -15.87 1.80 9.70
N HIS A 212 -14.92 1.30 10.49
CA HIS A 212 -14.24 0.02 10.28
C HIS A 212 -14.18 -0.77 11.58
N GLN A 213 -15.28 -1.43 11.95
CA GLN A 213 -15.43 -2.15 13.22
C GLN A 213 -14.27 -3.11 13.55
N ASP A 214 -13.74 -3.84 12.56
CA ASP A 214 -12.60 -4.73 12.81
C ASP A 214 -11.32 -4.02 13.28
N ILE A 215 -11.09 -2.77 12.84
CA ILE A 215 -9.93 -1.99 13.29
C ILE A 215 -10.09 -1.63 14.78
N LEU A 216 -11.33 -1.38 15.22
CA LEU A 216 -11.63 -1.10 16.63
C LEU A 216 -11.52 -2.35 17.51
N ASN A 217 -11.90 -3.52 16.97
CA ASN A 217 -11.92 -4.78 17.71
C ASN A 217 -10.53 -5.42 17.88
N GLN A 218 -9.50 -4.87 17.23
CA GLN A 218 -8.11 -5.32 17.37
C GLN A 218 -7.55 -4.99 18.75
N GLN A 219 -6.73 -5.89 19.28
CA GLN A 219 -5.88 -5.63 20.43
C GLN A 219 -4.45 -5.33 19.94
N PRO A 220 -3.97 -4.08 20.00
CA PRO A 220 -2.66 -3.72 19.47
C PRO A 220 -1.53 -4.33 20.30
N LYS A 221 -0.68 -5.17 19.69
CA LYS A 221 0.60 -5.59 20.30
C LYS A 221 1.62 -4.47 20.16
N ASP A 222 2.38 -4.21 21.22
CA ASP A 222 3.47 -3.23 21.17
C ASP A 222 4.55 -3.67 20.18
N ILE A 223 5.11 -2.70 19.45
CA ILE A 223 6.25 -2.91 18.56
C ILE A 223 7.45 -3.21 19.46
N PRO A 224 8.12 -4.36 19.26
CA PRO A 224 9.30 -4.70 20.07
C PRO A 224 10.35 -3.59 19.99
N GLN A 225 10.87 -3.22 21.15
CA GLN A 225 12.09 -2.43 21.23
C GLN A 225 13.27 -3.33 20.83
N TYR A 226 14.42 -2.75 20.46
CA TYR A 226 15.59 -3.54 20.04
C TYR A 226 15.90 -4.61 21.10
N LEU A 227 15.99 -5.87 20.69
CA LEU A 227 16.70 -6.88 21.46
C LEU A 227 18.19 -6.63 21.22
N GLU A 228 18.99 -6.66 22.29
CA GLU A 228 20.46 -6.53 22.28
C GLU A 228 21.17 -7.74 21.63
N ASN A 229 20.54 -8.43 20.68
CA ASN A 229 21.21 -9.47 19.94
C ASN A 229 22.14 -8.81 18.92
N LEU A 230 23.37 -8.58 19.38
CA LEU A 230 24.50 -8.11 18.61
C LEU A 230 24.61 -8.93 17.33
N SER A 231 24.55 -8.27 16.18
CA SER A 231 24.41 -8.89 14.86
C SER A 231 25.59 -9.77 14.42
N TRP A 232 26.62 -9.94 15.27
CA TRP A 232 27.87 -10.62 14.95
C TRP A 232 28.07 -11.97 15.67
N SER A 233 27.18 -12.39 16.58
CA SER A 233 27.19 -13.77 17.06
C SER A 233 26.46 -14.67 16.06
N ASN A 234 27.25 -15.42 15.28
CA ASN A 234 26.74 -16.46 14.37
C ASN A 234 26.45 -17.79 15.08
N GLU A 235 26.72 -17.88 16.37
CA GLU A 235 26.49 -19.10 17.14
C GLU A 235 24.99 -19.33 17.36
N GLY A 236 24.49 -20.47 16.90
CA GLY A 236 23.11 -20.91 17.13
C GLY A 236 22.06 -20.41 16.13
N ARG A 237 22.41 -20.05 14.88
CA ARG A 237 21.42 -19.70 13.85
C ARG A 237 21.10 -20.89 12.92
N PRO A 238 19.83 -21.02 12.46
CA PRO A 238 19.47 -22.04 11.49
C PRO A 238 20.08 -21.73 10.11
N GLN A 239 20.37 -22.77 9.33
CA GLN A 239 20.81 -22.60 7.94
C GLN A 239 19.61 -22.29 7.06
N ILE A 240 19.54 -21.09 6.49
CA ILE A 240 18.40 -20.67 5.65
C ILE A 240 18.75 -20.83 4.16
N ARG A 241 17.95 -21.61 3.43
CA ARG A 241 18.12 -21.88 2.00
C ARG A 241 16.88 -21.46 1.23
N CYS A 242 16.96 -20.33 0.53
CA CYS A 242 15.83 -19.75 -0.21
C CYS A 242 15.77 -20.15 -1.71
N SER A 243 16.55 -21.14 -2.12
CA SER A 243 16.67 -21.60 -3.51
C SER A 243 16.93 -23.09 -3.58
N ILE A 244 16.46 -23.72 -4.66
CA ILE A 244 16.75 -25.10 -5.02
C ILE A 244 17.49 -25.08 -6.36
N PRO A 245 18.60 -25.82 -6.53
CA PRO A 245 19.30 -25.91 -7.81
C PRO A 245 18.35 -26.33 -8.95
N GLY A 246 18.38 -25.61 -10.08
CA GLY A 246 17.52 -25.88 -11.24
C GLY A 246 16.09 -25.31 -11.16
N VAL A 247 15.65 -24.82 -10.00
CA VAL A 247 14.34 -24.17 -9.84
C VAL A 247 14.43 -22.67 -10.14
N GLY A 248 13.77 -22.26 -11.22
CA GLY A 248 13.68 -20.90 -11.75
C GLY A 248 12.37 -20.18 -11.38
N LYS A 249 11.92 -19.25 -12.23
CA LYS A 249 10.67 -18.51 -12.01
C LYS A 249 9.46 -19.38 -12.34
N LYS A 250 8.35 -19.20 -11.60
CA LYS A 250 7.10 -19.98 -11.78
C LYS A 250 6.50 -19.87 -13.19
N ASP A 251 6.76 -18.77 -13.90
CA ASP A 251 6.29 -18.57 -15.29
C ASP A 251 7.18 -19.27 -16.34
N SER A 252 8.36 -19.75 -15.95
CA SER A 252 9.35 -20.33 -16.87
C SER A 252 9.41 -21.85 -16.85
N GLN A 253 8.78 -22.52 -15.87
CA GLN A 253 8.85 -23.97 -15.70
C GLN A 253 7.48 -24.54 -15.33
N SER A 254 7.23 -25.76 -15.78
CA SER A 254 6.00 -26.48 -15.45
C SER A 254 5.99 -26.95 -13.99
N CYS A 255 4.79 -27.11 -13.44
CA CYS A 255 4.57 -27.65 -12.09
C CYS A 255 5.23 -29.03 -11.89
N ALA A 256 5.20 -29.88 -12.92
CA ALA A 256 5.80 -31.22 -12.88
C ALA A 256 7.33 -31.16 -12.79
N GLU A 257 7.99 -30.28 -13.56
CA GLU A 257 9.44 -30.08 -13.49
C GLU A 257 9.87 -29.55 -12.12
N LEU A 258 9.15 -28.55 -11.60
CA LEU A 258 9.40 -27.98 -10.27
C LEU A 258 9.27 -29.05 -9.18
N LYS A 259 8.25 -29.90 -9.27
CA LYS A 259 8.04 -31.02 -8.37
C LYS A 259 9.20 -32.00 -8.40
N SER A 260 9.57 -32.49 -9.59
CA SER A 260 10.63 -33.50 -9.74
C SER A 260 11.96 -33.01 -9.20
N LEU A 261 12.39 -31.80 -9.58
CA LEU A 261 13.64 -31.20 -9.11
C LEU A 261 13.65 -30.99 -7.59
N THR A 262 12.51 -30.58 -7.03
CA THR A 262 12.38 -30.38 -5.58
C THR A 262 12.45 -31.70 -4.82
N ILE A 263 11.74 -32.73 -5.28
CA ILE A 263 11.75 -34.05 -4.63
C ILE A 263 13.14 -34.67 -4.70
N GLU A 264 13.80 -34.60 -5.85
CA GLU A 264 15.17 -35.07 -6.02
C GLU A 264 16.12 -34.35 -5.05
N HIS A 265 16.03 -33.02 -4.95
CA HIS A 265 16.84 -32.24 -4.03
C HIS A 265 16.60 -32.62 -2.56
N ILE A 266 15.33 -32.79 -2.16
CA ILE A 266 14.96 -33.20 -0.80
C ILE A 266 15.55 -34.58 -0.49
N HIS A 267 15.37 -35.55 -1.38
CA HIS A 267 15.85 -36.91 -1.18
C HIS A 267 17.37 -36.97 -1.05
N ASN A 268 18.09 -36.22 -1.89
CA ASN A 268 19.56 -36.22 -1.92
C ASN A 268 20.17 -35.41 -0.76
N SER A 269 19.54 -34.32 -0.34
CA SER A 269 20.10 -33.41 0.67
C SER A 269 19.67 -33.73 2.10
N TYR A 270 18.46 -34.29 2.27
CA TYR A 270 17.83 -34.53 3.56
C TYR A 270 17.21 -35.94 3.60
N PRO A 271 18.05 -37.00 3.61
CA PRO A 271 17.54 -38.37 3.59
C PRO A 271 16.72 -38.67 4.85
N GLN A 272 15.47 -39.12 4.67
CA GLN A 272 14.51 -39.34 5.75
C GLN A 272 14.98 -40.33 6.82
N ARG A 273 15.99 -41.18 6.57
CA ARG A 273 16.55 -42.08 7.60
C ARG A 273 17.34 -41.35 8.70
N GLN A 274 17.77 -40.12 8.44
CA GLN A 274 18.66 -39.35 9.33
C GLN A 274 18.11 -37.97 9.71
N TRP A 275 17.04 -37.54 9.06
CA TRP A 275 16.45 -36.20 9.21
C TRP A 275 14.99 -36.30 9.59
N THR A 276 14.57 -35.51 10.57
CA THR A 276 13.16 -35.17 10.78
C THR A 276 12.75 -34.18 9.70
N LEU A 277 11.77 -34.56 8.88
CA LEU A 277 11.26 -33.73 7.80
C LEU A 277 9.98 -33.03 8.29
N VAL A 278 10.01 -31.70 8.39
CA VAL A 278 8.83 -30.93 8.77
C VAL A 278 8.37 -30.07 7.62
N TYR A 279 7.08 -30.10 7.30
CA TYR A 279 6.44 -29.23 6.34
C TYR A 279 5.53 -28.27 7.08
N THR A 280 5.67 -26.97 6.81
CA THR A 280 4.88 -25.92 7.46
C THR A 280 4.22 -25.04 6.43
N ASP A 281 2.96 -24.67 6.68
CA ASP A 281 2.24 -23.68 5.88
C ASP A 281 1.34 -22.79 6.77
N GLY A 282 1.00 -21.61 6.25
CA GLY A 282 0.16 -20.63 6.90
C GLY A 282 -0.91 -20.07 5.97
N SER A 283 -2.16 -20.11 6.42
CA SER A 283 -3.31 -19.60 5.69
C SER A 283 -4.02 -18.51 6.47
N ALA A 284 -4.65 -17.57 5.76
CA ALA A 284 -5.58 -16.62 6.35
C ALA A 284 -6.71 -16.31 5.36
N ASP A 285 -7.94 -16.27 5.86
CA ASP A 285 -9.11 -15.89 5.08
C ASP A 285 -8.97 -14.45 4.56
N GLN A 286 -9.13 -14.31 3.24
CA GLN A 286 -8.89 -13.06 2.50
C GLN A 286 -7.53 -12.40 2.81
N ALA A 287 -6.55 -13.19 3.26
CA ALA A 287 -5.24 -12.76 3.74
C ALA A 287 -5.26 -11.74 4.92
N VAL A 288 -6.37 -11.64 5.66
CA VAL A 288 -6.53 -10.65 6.75
C VAL A 288 -7.35 -11.12 7.97
N ARG A 289 -7.95 -12.32 7.91
CA ARG A 289 -8.80 -12.86 8.97
C ARG A 289 -8.58 -14.35 9.19
N SER A 290 -9.02 -14.85 10.34
CA SER A 290 -9.09 -16.27 10.69
C SER A 290 -7.88 -17.05 10.21
N GLY A 291 -6.72 -16.75 10.81
CA GLY A 291 -5.48 -17.39 10.41
C GLY A 291 -5.39 -18.83 10.91
N GLY A 292 -4.72 -19.67 10.13
CA GLY A 292 -4.45 -21.06 10.45
C GLY A 292 -3.01 -21.44 10.12
N ALA A 293 -2.37 -22.18 11.01
CA ALA A 293 -1.04 -22.75 10.81
C ALA A 293 -1.18 -24.27 10.68
N GLY A 294 -0.51 -24.84 9.69
CA GLY A 294 -0.45 -26.27 9.44
C GLY A 294 0.97 -26.78 9.51
N ILE A 295 1.18 -27.88 10.21
CA ILE A 295 2.48 -28.50 10.43
C ILE A 295 2.33 -30.00 10.21
N TYR A 296 3.18 -30.57 9.36
CA TYR A 296 3.23 -31.99 9.08
C TYR A 296 4.65 -32.51 9.26
N ILE A 297 4.82 -33.45 10.20
CA ILE A 297 6.12 -33.96 10.63
C ILE A 297 6.23 -35.42 10.20
N LYS A 298 7.34 -35.77 9.56
CA LYS A 298 7.75 -37.16 9.34
C LYS A 298 9.04 -37.44 10.11
N TYR A 299 8.96 -38.38 11.05
CA TYR A 299 10.12 -38.79 11.83
C TYR A 299 11.03 -39.77 11.06
N PRO A 300 12.29 -39.93 11.52
CA PRO A 300 13.23 -40.83 10.88
C PRO A 300 12.72 -42.27 10.78
N GLY A 301 12.94 -42.88 9.61
CA GLY A 301 12.53 -44.27 9.36
C GLY A 301 11.04 -44.47 9.04
N GLY A 302 10.25 -43.38 8.94
CA GLY A 302 8.88 -43.41 8.39
C GLY A 302 7.87 -44.20 9.22
N ARG A 303 8.16 -44.40 10.52
CA ARG A 303 7.30 -45.20 11.41
C ARG A 303 6.16 -44.40 12.02
N GLU A 304 6.36 -43.10 12.20
CA GLU A 304 5.38 -42.19 12.82
C GLU A 304 5.33 -40.86 12.07
N GLU A 305 4.11 -40.34 11.94
CA GLU A 305 3.82 -39.04 11.32
C GLU A 305 2.90 -38.25 12.27
N GLU A 306 3.16 -36.95 12.38
CA GLU A 306 2.34 -36.04 13.20
C GLU A 306 1.75 -34.93 12.35
N HIS A 307 0.51 -34.56 12.68
CA HIS A 307 -0.26 -33.54 12.00
C HIS A 307 -0.78 -32.55 13.03
N ILE A 308 -0.36 -31.29 12.91
CA ILE A 308 -0.76 -30.23 13.83
C ILE A 308 -1.43 -29.13 13.02
N SER A 309 -2.61 -28.72 13.48
CA SER A 309 -3.37 -27.62 12.92
C SER A 309 -3.76 -26.66 14.04
N LEU A 310 -3.52 -25.36 13.86
CA LEU A 310 -3.66 -24.37 14.92
C LEU A 310 -4.30 -23.08 14.39
N ALA A 311 -5.08 -22.41 15.25
CA ALA A 311 -5.57 -21.07 14.99
C ALA A 311 -4.49 -20.02 15.29
N THR A 312 -4.30 -19.03 14.40
CA THR A 312 -3.29 -17.97 14.57
C THR A 312 -3.89 -16.59 14.87
N GLY A 313 -5.21 -16.56 15.11
CA GLY A 313 -5.96 -15.39 15.56
C GLY A 313 -6.97 -14.88 14.53
N LEU A 314 -7.98 -14.18 15.05
CA LEU A 314 -9.09 -13.63 14.27
C LEU A 314 -8.62 -12.64 13.20
N TYR A 315 -7.56 -11.88 13.51
CA TYR A 315 -6.90 -10.96 12.60
C TYR A 315 -5.49 -11.49 12.36
N SER A 316 -5.30 -12.12 11.21
CA SER A 316 -4.04 -12.75 10.84
C SER A 316 -3.78 -12.53 9.35
N THR A 317 -2.52 -12.50 8.98
CA THR A 317 -2.08 -12.44 7.57
C THR A 317 -1.37 -13.75 7.25
N ASN A 318 -1.31 -14.16 5.97
CA ASN A 318 -0.58 -15.36 5.58
C ASN A 318 0.85 -15.35 6.15
N PHE A 319 1.57 -14.22 6.02
CA PHE A 319 2.91 -14.05 6.59
C PHE A 319 2.99 -14.34 8.10
N LYS A 320 1.99 -13.91 8.89
CA LYS A 320 1.94 -14.18 10.34
C LYS A 320 1.63 -15.65 10.60
N ALA A 321 0.69 -16.22 9.86
CA ALA A 321 0.34 -17.63 9.97
C ALA A 321 1.53 -18.54 9.64
N GLU A 322 2.26 -18.23 8.56
CA GLU A 322 3.49 -18.92 8.14
C GLU A 322 4.59 -18.83 9.23
N ALA A 323 4.80 -17.64 9.80
CA ALA A 323 5.77 -17.45 10.87
C ALA A 323 5.37 -18.19 12.17
N VAL A 324 4.08 -18.20 12.51
CA VAL A 324 3.57 -18.92 13.68
C VAL A 324 3.66 -20.44 13.49
N ALA A 325 3.47 -20.95 12.26
CA ALA A 325 3.67 -22.37 11.96
C ALA A 325 5.11 -22.81 12.26
N LEU A 326 6.09 -22.06 11.75
CA LEU A 326 7.51 -22.31 12.03
C LEU A 326 7.86 -22.17 13.52
N GLN A 327 7.28 -21.16 14.21
CA GLN A 327 7.58 -20.93 15.62
C GLN A 327 7.03 -22.05 16.50
N THR A 328 5.79 -22.47 16.23
CA THR A 328 5.13 -23.52 17.01
C THR A 328 5.81 -24.85 16.78
N ASP A 329 6.17 -25.15 15.53
CA ASP A 329 6.89 -26.38 15.22
C ASP A 329 8.29 -26.41 15.86
N ALA A 330 9.03 -25.29 15.82
CA ALA A 330 10.34 -25.22 16.47
C ALA A 330 10.25 -25.52 17.98
N ALA A 331 9.23 -25.00 18.66
CA ALA A 331 8.98 -25.30 20.07
C ALA A 331 8.51 -26.75 20.30
N HIS A 332 7.75 -27.33 19.37
CA HIS A 332 7.26 -28.70 19.45
C HIS A 332 8.40 -29.71 19.31
N ILE A 333 9.27 -29.53 18.31
CA ILE A 333 10.42 -30.40 18.06
C ILE A 333 11.41 -30.37 19.23
N GLU A 334 11.64 -29.21 19.85
CA GLU A 334 12.53 -29.08 21.02
C GLU A 334 12.13 -30.00 22.18
N HIS A 335 10.84 -30.33 22.30
CA HIS A 335 10.30 -31.21 23.35
C HIS A 335 9.97 -32.63 22.86
N SER A 336 10.12 -32.92 21.56
CA SER A 336 9.75 -34.22 20.99
C SER A 336 10.90 -35.23 21.13
N PRO A 337 10.70 -36.36 21.84
CA PRO A 337 11.73 -37.38 22.01
C PRO A 337 11.98 -38.20 20.73
N LEU A 338 11.11 -38.06 19.72
CA LEU A 338 11.17 -38.78 18.44
C LEU A 338 12.02 -38.05 17.40
N SER A 339 12.42 -36.81 17.68
CA SER A 339 13.18 -35.99 16.75
C SER A 339 14.65 -36.46 16.65
N SER A 340 15.20 -36.46 15.44
CA SER A 340 16.65 -36.64 15.25
C SER A 340 17.40 -35.34 15.50
N ASN A 341 18.70 -35.44 15.80
CA ASN A 341 19.62 -34.29 15.89
C ASN A 341 19.59 -33.38 14.64
N ASN A 342 19.20 -33.89 13.47
CA ASN A 342 19.07 -33.10 12.25
C ASN A 342 17.59 -32.86 11.92
N VAL A 343 17.22 -31.59 11.76
CA VAL A 343 15.83 -31.18 11.48
C VAL A 343 15.82 -30.25 10.29
N VAL A 344 14.93 -30.51 9.33
CA VAL A 344 14.70 -29.62 8.18
C VAL A 344 13.24 -29.19 8.14
N PHE A 345 13.03 -27.88 8.05
CA PHE A 345 11.73 -27.25 7.90
C PHE A 345 11.56 -26.83 6.43
N PHE A 346 10.54 -27.36 5.78
CA PHE A 346 10.11 -27.01 4.45
C PHE A 346 8.98 -25.99 4.53
N SER A 347 9.16 -24.84 3.91
CA SER A 347 8.14 -23.80 3.84
C SER A 347 8.15 -23.12 2.48
N ASP A 348 6.97 -22.83 1.92
CA ASP A 348 6.85 -22.05 0.69
C ASP A 348 6.82 -20.53 0.91
N ALA A 349 6.80 -20.12 2.19
CA ALA A 349 6.85 -18.76 2.71
C ALA A 349 8.20 -18.06 2.49
N LYS A 350 8.61 -17.90 1.22
CA LYS A 350 9.90 -17.29 0.85
C LYS A 350 10.12 -15.93 1.51
N SER A 351 9.04 -15.15 1.67
CA SER A 351 9.08 -13.86 2.34
C SER A 351 9.46 -13.94 3.82
N VAL A 352 9.02 -14.96 4.55
CA VAL A 352 9.37 -15.17 5.96
C VAL A 352 10.83 -15.59 6.06
N LEU A 353 11.27 -16.54 5.23
CA LEU A 353 12.66 -17.00 5.21
C LEU A 353 13.65 -15.88 4.88
N GLN A 354 13.34 -15.04 3.89
CA GLN A 354 14.15 -13.86 3.57
C GLN A 354 14.14 -12.82 4.69
N ALA A 355 13.01 -12.64 5.38
CA ALA A 355 12.93 -11.71 6.51
C ALA A 355 13.78 -12.20 7.69
N LEU A 356 13.80 -13.50 7.98
CA LEU A 356 14.66 -14.14 8.98
C LEU A 356 16.15 -14.00 8.62
N ASP A 357 16.52 -14.26 7.37
CA ASP A 357 17.91 -14.16 6.91
C ASP A 357 18.49 -12.75 7.08
N THR A 358 17.69 -11.72 6.79
CA THR A 358 18.12 -10.33 7.01
C THR A 358 18.17 -9.91 8.48
N ALA A 359 17.54 -10.66 9.39
CA ALA A 359 17.45 -10.39 10.83
C ALA A 359 17.00 -8.96 11.21
N ARG A 360 16.25 -8.28 10.32
CA ARG A 360 15.78 -6.89 10.53
C ARG A 360 14.33 -6.81 11.00
N ASP A 361 13.60 -7.92 10.90
CA ASP A 361 12.17 -7.93 11.15
C ASP A 361 11.83 -8.19 12.61
N LYS A 362 11.48 -7.13 13.33
CA LYS A 362 11.16 -7.15 14.77
C LYS A 362 10.00 -8.06 15.12
N GLU A 363 9.08 -8.29 14.19
CA GLU A 363 7.91 -9.14 14.44
C GLU A 363 8.27 -10.64 14.43
N LEU A 364 9.47 -11.00 13.94
CA LEU A 364 9.98 -12.37 13.93
C LEU A 364 10.95 -12.66 15.09
N ASN A 365 11.03 -11.78 16.09
CA ASN A 365 11.92 -11.97 17.24
C ASN A 365 11.60 -13.25 18.01
N ASP A 366 10.31 -13.53 18.25
CA ASP A 366 9.87 -14.72 18.97
C ASP A 366 10.21 -16.00 18.19
N LEU A 367 9.96 -16.00 16.86
CA LEU A 367 10.36 -17.08 15.96
C LEU A 367 11.88 -17.26 15.93
N SER A 368 12.64 -16.17 15.84
CA SER A 368 14.11 -16.21 15.84
C SER A 368 14.64 -16.78 17.15
N SER A 369 14.03 -16.44 18.28
CA SER A 369 14.37 -16.98 19.60
C SER A 369 14.07 -18.47 19.69
N ALA A 370 12.91 -18.92 19.23
CA ALA A 370 12.53 -20.33 19.21
C ALA A 370 13.51 -21.16 18.36
N LEU A 371 13.83 -20.69 17.14
CA LEU A 371 14.80 -21.33 16.26
C LEU A 371 16.21 -21.34 16.86
N THR A 372 16.62 -20.26 17.53
CA THR A 372 17.93 -20.19 18.19
C THR A 372 18.01 -21.17 19.36
N SER A 373 16.93 -21.34 20.13
CA SER A 373 16.87 -22.36 21.19
C SER A 373 17.00 -23.76 20.62
N LEU A 374 16.25 -24.05 19.55
CA LEU A 374 16.30 -25.34 18.87
C LEU A 374 17.71 -25.66 18.33
N CYS A 375 18.42 -24.66 17.80
CA CYS A 375 19.79 -24.80 17.29
C CYS A 375 20.83 -25.16 18.37
N ARG A 376 20.50 -25.09 19.66
CA ARG A 376 21.42 -25.49 20.74
C ARG A 376 21.59 -27.01 20.82
N ALA A 377 20.55 -27.75 20.48
CA ALA A 377 20.53 -29.22 20.53
C ALA A 377 20.45 -29.87 19.14
N HIS A 378 20.01 -29.12 18.13
CA HIS A 378 19.75 -29.66 16.79
C HIS A 378 20.49 -28.89 15.70
N THR A 379 20.86 -29.60 14.64
CA THR A 379 21.22 -28.97 13.36
C THR A 379 19.94 -28.63 12.61
N VAL A 380 19.63 -27.34 12.52
CA VAL A 380 18.38 -26.85 11.92
C VAL A 380 18.62 -26.25 10.55
N VAL A 381 17.85 -26.70 9.56
CA VAL A 381 17.82 -26.15 8.20
C VAL A 381 16.41 -25.66 7.87
N LEU A 382 16.29 -24.42 7.37
CA LEU A 382 15.06 -23.89 6.78
C LEU A 382 15.21 -23.92 5.25
N GLN A 383 14.47 -24.80 4.57
CA GLN A 383 14.52 -24.98 3.13
C GLN A 383 13.24 -24.46 2.47
N TRP A 384 13.39 -23.49 1.57
CA TRP A 384 12.28 -23.04 0.74
C TRP A 384 11.86 -24.14 -0.26
N VAL A 385 10.55 -24.34 -0.42
CA VAL A 385 9.94 -25.21 -1.44
C VAL A 385 8.90 -24.45 -2.28
N PRO A 386 8.68 -24.79 -3.56
CA PRO A 386 7.72 -24.09 -4.39
C PRO A 386 6.27 -24.44 -4.04
N SER A 387 5.42 -23.42 -3.93
CA SER A 387 3.99 -23.58 -3.64
C SER A 387 3.18 -24.12 -4.82
N HIS A 388 2.12 -24.87 -4.53
CA HIS A 388 1.17 -25.45 -5.48
C HIS A 388 1.84 -26.30 -6.57
N CYS A 389 2.85 -27.07 -6.16
CA CYS A 389 3.59 -27.98 -7.04
C CYS A 389 3.27 -29.46 -6.77
N ASN A 390 2.19 -29.76 -6.04
CA ASN A 390 1.78 -31.14 -5.69
C ASN A 390 2.89 -31.92 -4.95
N ILE A 391 3.65 -31.23 -4.09
CA ILE A 391 4.61 -31.85 -3.16
C ILE A 391 3.81 -32.32 -1.96
N LEU A 392 3.70 -33.64 -1.77
CA LEU A 392 2.75 -34.25 -0.82
C LEU A 392 2.84 -33.66 0.59
N GLY A 393 4.05 -33.45 1.12
CA GLY A 393 4.23 -32.86 2.45
C GLY A 393 3.76 -31.39 2.53
N ASN A 394 4.01 -30.60 1.49
CA ASN A 394 3.56 -29.21 1.43
C ASN A 394 2.04 -29.10 1.28
N GLU A 395 1.43 -29.95 0.45
CA GLU A 395 -0.04 -29.99 0.29
C GLU A 395 -0.73 -30.46 1.58
N ALA A 396 -0.12 -31.38 2.34
CA ALA A 396 -0.62 -31.77 3.66
C ALA A 396 -0.57 -30.60 4.65
N ALA A 397 0.54 -29.84 4.69
CA ALA A 397 0.65 -28.65 5.52
C ALA A 397 -0.37 -27.56 5.12
N ASP A 398 -0.59 -27.31 3.82
CA ASP A 398 -1.60 -26.36 3.32
C ASP A 398 -3.02 -26.77 3.72
N THR A 399 -3.32 -28.07 3.66
CA THR A 399 -4.61 -28.60 4.11
C THR A 399 -4.80 -28.36 5.62
N LEU A 400 -3.79 -28.67 6.44
CA LEU A 400 -3.82 -28.43 7.89
C LEU A 400 -3.91 -26.93 8.23
N ALA A 401 -3.27 -26.07 7.45
CA ALA A 401 -3.34 -24.62 7.61
C ALA A 401 -4.76 -24.11 7.33
N LYS A 402 -5.41 -24.62 6.27
CA LYS A 402 -6.83 -24.34 5.98
C LYS A 402 -7.76 -24.85 7.07
N GLU A 403 -7.54 -26.05 7.60
CA GLU A 403 -8.27 -26.54 8.77
C GLU A 403 -8.11 -25.60 9.97
N GLY A 404 -6.89 -25.07 10.18
CA GLY A 404 -6.59 -24.13 11.26
C GLY A 404 -7.40 -22.83 11.20
N THR A 405 -7.78 -22.38 9.99
CA THR A 405 -8.65 -21.21 9.80
C THR A 405 -10.07 -21.42 10.33
N THR A 406 -10.52 -22.68 10.41
CA THR A 406 -11.86 -23.06 10.86
C THR A 406 -11.95 -23.28 12.37
N LYS A 407 -10.80 -23.39 13.06
CA LYS A 407 -10.73 -23.52 14.52
C LYS A 407 -11.10 -22.21 15.22
N ASP A 408 -11.34 -22.29 16.53
CA ASP A 408 -11.78 -21.14 17.32
C ASP A 408 -10.71 -20.03 17.39
N GLN A 409 -11.11 -18.81 17.03
CA GLN A 409 -10.21 -17.66 16.80
C GLN A 409 -10.31 -16.65 17.95
N ASN A 410 -9.83 -17.03 19.13
CA ASN A 410 -9.94 -16.20 20.33
C ASN A 410 -8.93 -15.04 20.38
N ASP A 411 -7.76 -15.20 19.74
CA ASP A 411 -6.74 -14.15 19.74
C ASP A 411 -7.12 -13.00 18.80
N ARG A 412 -7.26 -11.80 19.37
CA ARG A 412 -7.50 -10.54 18.64
C ARG A 412 -6.26 -9.66 18.55
N SER A 413 -5.14 -10.15 19.04
CA SER A 413 -3.88 -9.45 19.07
C SER A 413 -3.32 -9.24 17.67
N THR A 414 -2.80 -8.05 17.41
CA THR A 414 -2.29 -7.69 16.08
C THR A 414 -1.03 -6.85 16.17
N THR A 415 -0.03 -7.27 15.42
CA THR A 415 1.21 -6.55 15.15
C THR A 415 0.97 -5.32 14.27
N PHE A 416 2.01 -4.51 14.05
CA PHE A 416 1.88 -3.31 13.23
C PHE A 416 1.75 -3.64 11.74
N LYS A 417 2.49 -4.63 11.23
CA LYS A 417 2.35 -5.04 9.83
C LYS A 417 0.98 -5.63 9.55
N GLU A 418 0.45 -6.48 10.44
CA GLU A 418 -0.92 -7.00 10.30
C GLU A 418 -1.93 -5.86 10.22
N ALA A 419 -1.89 -4.92 11.18
CA ALA A 419 -2.80 -3.78 11.17
C ALA A 419 -2.69 -2.98 9.86
N LYS A 420 -1.47 -2.76 9.36
CA LYS A 420 -1.24 -2.07 8.08
C LYS A 420 -1.80 -2.85 6.88
N THR A 421 -1.62 -4.17 6.85
CA THR A 421 -2.18 -5.03 5.79
C THR A 421 -3.70 -5.04 5.83
N ILE A 422 -4.30 -5.19 7.02
CA ILE A 422 -5.75 -5.14 7.24
C ILE A 422 -6.34 -3.80 6.79
N ILE A 423 -5.71 -2.68 7.17
CA ILE A 423 -6.15 -1.34 6.76
C ILE A 423 -6.15 -1.22 5.23
N LYS A 424 -5.06 -1.64 4.57
CA LYS A 424 -4.95 -1.60 3.11
C LYS A 424 -5.99 -2.49 2.42
N ALA A 425 -6.17 -3.72 2.88
CA ALA A 425 -7.15 -4.64 2.31
C ALA A 425 -8.57 -4.09 2.42
N LYS A 426 -8.92 -3.48 3.56
CA LYS A 426 -10.23 -2.83 3.75
C LYS A 426 -10.45 -1.66 2.82
N GLN A 427 -9.45 -0.79 2.67
CA GLN A 427 -9.54 0.37 1.80
C GLN A 427 -9.61 -0.06 0.33
N HIS A 428 -8.87 -1.10 -0.05
CA HIS A 428 -8.97 -1.70 -1.37
C HIS A 428 -10.35 -2.31 -1.63
N LYS A 429 -10.92 -3.06 -0.67
CA LYS A 429 -12.28 -3.62 -0.77
C LYS A 429 -13.33 -2.51 -0.92
N LYS A 430 -13.23 -1.44 -0.14
CA LYS A 430 -14.09 -0.25 -0.28
C LYS A 430 -13.94 0.38 -1.66
N TRP A 431 -12.71 0.52 -2.15
CA TRP A 431 -12.44 1.08 -3.47
C TRP A 431 -13.07 0.22 -4.58
N LEU A 432 -12.92 -1.10 -4.54
CA LEU A 432 -13.56 -2.04 -5.48
C LEU A 432 -15.09 -1.92 -5.47
N GLN A 433 -15.71 -1.76 -4.29
CA GLN A 433 -17.17 -1.53 -4.19
C GLN A 433 -17.61 -0.22 -4.84
N GLN A 434 -16.78 0.81 -4.80
CA GLN A 434 -17.03 2.11 -5.44
C GLN A 434 -16.70 2.14 -6.94
N HIS A 435 -15.95 1.14 -7.40
CA HIS A 435 -15.39 1.04 -8.76
C HIS A 435 -15.69 -0.36 -9.35
N PRO A 436 -16.98 -0.78 -9.46
CA PRO A 436 -17.36 -2.14 -9.83
C PRO A 436 -16.96 -2.51 -11.27
N HIS A 437 -16.73 -1.51 -12.12
CA HIS A 437 -16.32 -1.68 -13.51
C HIS A 437 -14.81 -1.70 -13.71
N TYR A 438 -14.01 -1.60 -12.64
CA TYR A 438 -12.57 -1.69 -12.76
C TYR A 438 -12.15 -3.09 -13.22
N ASN A 439 -11.45 -3.14 -14.35
CA ASN A 439 -10.77 -4.34 -14.83
C ASN A 439 -9.29 -4.03 -15.01
N LYS A 440 -8.42 -4.79 -14.33
CA LYS A 440 -6.96 -4.63 -14.45
C LYS A 440 -6.45 -4.96 -15.86
N ASN A 441 -7.14 -5.88 -16.55
CA ASN A 441 -6.79 -6.37 -17.89
C ASN A 441 -7.71 -5.76 -18.95
N ASP A 442 -8.20 -4.53 -18.72
CA ASP A 442 -9.03 -3.82 -19.68
C ASP A 442 -8.30 -3.64 -21.02
N ALA A 443 -9.03 -3.83 -22.12
CA ALA A 443 -8.53 -3.64 -23.48
C ALA A 443 -7.98 -2.24 -23.71
N PHE A 444 -8.45 -1.22 -22.98
CA PHE A 444 -7.93 0.14 -22.99
C PHE A 444 -6.40 0.20 -22.83
N HIS A 445 -5.82 -0.71 -22.02
CA HIS A 445 -4.38 -0.74 -21.78
C HIS A 445 -3.57 -1.33 -22.95
N LEU A 446 -4.22 -2.01 -23.89
CA LEU A 446 -3.62 -2.57 -25.09
C LEU A 446 -3.73 -1.62 -26.29
N LEU A 447 -4.60 -0.61 -26.22
CA LEU A 447 -4.81 0.38 -27.27
C LEU A 447 -3.58 1.28 -27.46
N THR A 448 -3.36 1.71 -28.70
CA THR A 448 -2.38 2.75 -29.04
C THR A 448 -2.81 4.10 -28.46
N ARG A 449 -1.88 5.08 -28.40
CA ARG A 449 -2.21 6.40 -27.86
C ARG A 449 -3.39 7.07 -28.58
N SER A 450 -3.41 7.02 -29.91
CA SER A 450 -4.49 7.58 -30.72
C SER A 450 -5.85 6.93 -30.44
N GLU A 451 -5.87 5.65 -30.08
CA GLU A 451 -7.09 4.91 -29.76
C GLU A 451 -7.52 5.09 -28.30
N GLN A 452 -6.56 5.29 -27.38
CA GLN A 452 -6.84 5.60 -25.97
C GLN A 452 -7.47 6.99 -25.78
N VAL A 453 -7.08 7.95 -26.61
CA VAL A 453 -7.65 9.29 -26.55
C VAL A 453 -9.03 9.26 -27.19
N LEU A 454 -10.06 9.31 -26.35
CA LEU A 454 -11.45 9.52 -26.79
C LEU A 454 -11.48 10.61 -27.86
N PRO A 455 -11.93 10.31 -29.11
CA PRO A 455 -11.93 11.28 -30.16
C PRO A 455 -12.65 12.55 -29.69
N ARG A 456 -12.03 13.72 -29.91
CA ARG A 456 -12.70 15.03 -29.72
C ARG A 456 -13.95 15.21 -30.61
N VAL A 457 -14.31 14.20 -31.39
CA VAL A 457 -15.41 14.15 -32.35
C VAL A 457 -16.39 13.06 -31.95
N ALA A 458 -17.14 13.30 -30.88
CA ALA A 458 -18.39 12.59 -30.61
C ALA A 458 -19.28 13.48 -29.75
N ARG A 459 -19.88 14.51 -30.37
CA ARG A 459 -20.99 15.24 -29.73
C ARG A 459 -22.27 14.41 -29.62
N TYR A 460 -22.30 13.16 -30.10
CA TYR A 460 -23.49 12.31 -30.11
C TYR A 460 -23.14 10.81 -30.07
N VAL A 461 -22.33 10.36 -29.10
CA VAL A 461 -22.26 8.92 -28.81
C VAL A 461 -22.59 8.76 -27.33
N ASP A 462 -23.75 8.14 -27.07
CA ASP A 462 -24.14 7.73 -25.74
C ASP A 462 -23.08 6.76 -25.20
N TRP A 463 -22.35 7.21 -24.19
CA TRP A 463 -21.25 6.46 -23.56
C TRP A 463 -21.71 5.11 -22.99
N ARG A 464 -23.02 4.91 -22.79
CA ARG A 464 -23.62 3.63 -22.39
C ARG A 464 -23.49 2.53 -23.44
N VAL A 465 -23.21 2.88 -24.70
CA VAL A 465 -23.10 1.92 -25.82
C VAL A 465 -21.73 1.23 -25.86
N MET A 466 -20.71 1.76 -25.16
CA MET A 466 -19.35 1.21 -25.14
C MET A 466 -19.03 0.30 -23.93
N LEU A 467 -19.97 0.14 -22.98
CA LEU A 467 -19.84 -0.87 -21.93
C LEU A 467 -20.40 -2.21 -22.42
N PRO A 468 -19.79 -3.36 -22.06
CA PRO A 468 -20.34 -4.66 -22.41
C PRO A 468 -21.77 -4.77 -21.85
N ARG A 469 -22.73 -5.07 -22.74
CA ARG A 469 -24.14 -5.27 -22.37
C ARG A 469 -24.21 -6.37 -21.30
N ARG A 470 -25.06 -6.17 -20.29
CA ARG A 470 -25.45 -7.22 -19.34
C ARG A 470 -25.76 -8.51 -20.12
N PRO A 471 -25.33 -9.70 -19.66
CA PRO A 471 -25.81 -10.94 -20.26
C PRO A 471 -27.32 -11.02 -20.02
N GLY A 472 -28.09 -10.71 -21.07
CA GLY A 472 -29.53 -10.85 -21.11
C GLY A 472 -29.88 -12.31 -21.39
N ASN A 473 -30.75 -12.84 -20.55
CA ASN A 473 -31.36 -14.17 -20.61
C ASN A 473 -31.82 -14.53 -22.05
N PRO A 474 -31.38 -15.63 -22.65
CA PRO A 474 -31.75 -15.99 -24.02
C PRO A 474 -33.11 -16.69 -24.00
N ASN A 475 -34.18 -15.93 -23.99
CA ASN A 475 -35.51 -16.40 -24.39
C ASN A 475 -36.40 -15.18 -24.66
N MET A 476 -36.39 -14.69 -25.91
CA MET A 476 -37.57 -14.23 -26.65
C MET A 476 -37.17 -13.50 -27.94
N ALA A 477 -38.00 -13.72 -28.96
CA ALA A 477 -38.18 -12.95 -30.20
C ALA A 477 -37.33 -13.31 -31.42
N ARG A 478 -37.94 -14.16 -32.26
CA ARG A 478 -37.77 -14.24 -33.72
C ARG A 478 -38.25 -12.94 -34.38
N GLY A 479 -37.68 -12.63 -35.54
CA GLY A 479 -38.37 -11.89 -36.62
C GLY A 479 -37.86 -10.47 -36.90
N HIS A 480 -37.17 -10.33 -38.04
CA HIS A 480 -37.19 -9.22 -39.01
C HIS A 480 -35.78 -8.85 -39.53
N SER A 481 -35.54 -9.17 -40.81
CA SER A 481 -34.36 -8.77 -41.58
C SER A 481 -34.51 -7.34 -42.13
N PRO A 482 -33.44 -6.53 -42.23
CA PRO A 482 -33.48 -5.23 -42.90
C PRO A 482 -33.15 -5.31 -44.42
N PRO A 483 -33.60 -4.36 -45.25
CA PRO A 483 -33.39 -4.35 -46.70
C PRO A 483 -32.01 -3.78 -47.11
N PRO A 484 -31.55 -3.99 -48.36
CA PRO A 484 -30.20 -3.60 -48.80
C PRO A 484 -30.10 -2.12 -49.21
N PRO A 485 -28.87 -1.56 -49.28
CA PRO A 485 -28.65 -0.13 -49.49
C PRO A 485 -28.64 0.29 -50.98
N VAL A 486 -29.06 1.52 -51.24
CA VAL A 486 -29.08 2.21 -52.54
C VAL A 486 -27.74 2.90 -52.81
N GLU A 487 -27.21 2.74 -54.04
CA GLU A 487 -25.96 3.32 -54.55
C GLU A 487 -26.01 4.86 -54.70
N GLN A 488 -24.86 5.52 -54.46
CA GLN A 488 -24.61 6.93 -54.82
C GLN A 488 -23.78 7.01 -56.11
N PRO A 489 -24.04 7.96 -57.03
CA PRO A 489 -23.22 8.15 -58.22
C PRO A 489 -22.03 9.10 -58.01
N GLN A 490 -20.94 8.82 -58.74
CA GLN A 490 -19.68 9.57 -58.76
C GLN A 490 -19.72 10.91 -59.53
N PRO A 491 -18.73 11.82 -59.34
CA PRO A 491 -18.71 13.17 -59.93
C PRO A 491 -17.68 13.36 -61.06
N THR A 492 -17.95 14.26 -62.01
CA THR A 492 -16.97 14.88 -62.94
C THR A 492 -17.49 16.27 -63.43
N PRO A 493 -16.71 17.16 -64.08
CA PRO A 493 -15.95 18.23 -63.43
C PRO A 493 -16.24 19.64 -64.02
N ALA A 494 -15.46 20.62 -63.55
CA ALA A 494 -15.63 22.07 -63.62
C ALA A 494 -15.56 22.77 -65.01
N SER A 495 -16.16 23.97 -65.05
CA SER A 495 -15.69 25.13 -65.84
C SER A 495 -16.26 26.44 -65.28
N GLY A 496 -15.42 27.41 -64.90
CA GLY A 496 -15.82 28.81 -64.62
C GLY A 496 -15.84 29.65 -65.91
N PRO A 497 -15.67 30.99 -65.87
CA PRO A 497 -16.02 31.99 -64.85
C PRO A 497 -16.83 33.18 -65.44
N HIS A 498 -17.44 34.07 -64.65
CA HIS A 498 -17.61 35.49 -65.05
C HIS A 498 -17.92 36.46 -63.89
N ARG A 499 -17.29 37.65 -64.00
CA ARG A 499 -17.33 38.86 -63.16
C ARG A 499 -18.67 39.61 -63.16
N SER A 500 -18.95 40.36 -62.08
CA SER A 500 -19.58 41.71 -62.04
C SER A 500 -19.87 42.10 -60.56
N THR A 501 -19.04 42.91 -59.89
CA THR A 501 -19.04 44.39 -59.70
C THR A 501 -20.07 45.01 -58.72
N ARG A 502 -19.55 45.99 -57.95
CA ARG A 502 -20.14 47.03 -57.04
C ARG A 502 -20.28 46.66 -55.56
N ASP A 503 -19.37 47.13 -54.70
CA ASP A 503 -19.28 48.47 -54.05
C ASP A 503 -20.31 48.66 -52.93
N ASN A 504 -19.88 48.79 -51.66
CA ASN A 504 -19.54 50.09 -51.04
C ASN A 504 -19.18 49.94 -49.55
N LYS A 505 -18.47 50.98 -49.06
CA LYS A 505 -17.72 51.19 -47.82
C LYS A 505 -18.54 51.17 -46.51
N GLY A 506 -17.86 50.92 -45.38
CA GLY A 506 -18.35 51.28 -44.04
C GLY A 506 -17.40 50.93 -42.90
N VAL A 507 -16.74 51.95 -42.35
CA VAL A 507 -15.74 51.92 -41.27
C VAL A 507 -16.39 51.83 -39.87
N ARG A 508 -15.70 51.16 -38.93
CA ARG A 508 -15.65 51.16 -37.43
C ARG A 508 -16.49 52.22 -36.63
N PRO A 509 -16.77 52.09 -35.30
CA PRO A 509 -15.94 51.45 -34.25
C PRO A 509 -16.63 50.78 -33.03
N ARG A 510 -15.74 50.20 -32.19
CA ARG A 510 -15.87 49.77 -30.79
C ARG A 510 -16.72 50.68 -29.89
N ARG A 511 -17.41 50.07 -28.92
CA ARG A 511 -17.68 50.67 -27.60
C ARG A 511 -17.54 49.62 -26.49
N TYR A 512 -16.77 50.06 -25.48
CA TYR A 512 -16.67 49.74 -24.04
C TYR A 512 -16.83 48.30 -23.55
#